data_AF-A0A3B0RHY8-F1
#
_entry.id   AF-A0A3B0RHY8-F1
#
_cell.length_a   1.000
_cell.length_b   1.000
_cell.length_c   1.000
_cell.angle_alpha   90.00
_cell.angle_beta   90.00
_cell.angle_gamma   90.00
#
_symmetry.space_group_name_H-M   'P 1'
#
loop_
_entity.id
_entity.type
_entity.pdbx_description
1 polymer ?
#
loop_
_entity_poly.entity_id
_entity_poly.type
_entity_poly.pdbx_seq_one_letter_code
_entity_poly.pdbx_strand_id
1 'polypeptide(L)' 'MDKIEVRKNQINYTLTVNDIPPNRVGPKLVDIYRTDTTPKDQFKSQELLKYSKDYYRKKGVGRPTKKDRRDIDDFNEENE' A
#
# COMPACT_ATOMS: atom_id res chain seq x y z
N MET A 1 25.74 2.35 -15.20
CA MET A 1 24.53 1.77 -14.58
C MET A 1 23.57 2.91 -14.33
N ASP A 2 22.44 2.88 -15.01
CA ASP A 2 21.48 3.97 -14.95
C ASP A 2 20.66 3.87 -13.67
N LYS A 3 20.50 5.00 -13.01
CA LYS A 3 19.69 5.14 -11.81
C LYS A 3 18.45 5.94 -12.16
N ILE A 4 17.29 5.41 -11.81
CA ILE A 4 16.01 6.08 -12.02
C ILE A 4 15.33 6.32 -10.69
N GLU A 5 14.71 7.50 -10.56
CA GLU A 5 13.85 7.83 -9.43
C GLU A 5 12.41 7.96 -9.93
N VAL A 6 11.49 7.22 -9.29
CA VAL A 6 10.08 7.19 -9.66
C VAL A 6 9.24 7.44 -8.42
N ARG A 7 8.37 8.45 -8.48
CA ARG A 7 7.41 8.72 -7.41
C ARG A 7 6.15 7.89 -7.62
N LYS A 8 5.82 7.01 -6.66
CA LYS A 8 4.62 6.19 -6.66
C LYS A 8 4.00 6.15 -5.26
N ASN A 9 2.70 6.45 -5.15
CA ASN A 9 1.96 6.40 -3.89
C ASN A 9 2.62 7.17 -2.73
N GLN A 10 3.19 8.35 -3.03
CA GLN A 10 3.95 9.20 -2.10
C GLN A 10 5.30 8.64 -1.63
N ILE A 11 5.74 7.49 -2.16
CA ILE A 11 7.11 6.98 -1.99
C ILE A 11 7.93 7.36 -3.22
N ASN A 12 9.13 7.87 -3.00
CA ASN A 12 10.14 7.98 -4.04
C ASN A 12 10.96 6.69 -4.08
N TYR A 13 10.77 5.90 -5.14
CA TYR A 13 11.53 4.69 -5.38
C TYR A 13 12.79 5.02 -6.16
N THR A 14 13.91 4.50 -5.71
CA THR A 14 15.18 4.58 -6.43
C THR A 14 15.54 3.19 -6.89
N LEU A 15 15.65 3.01 -8.21
CA LEU A 15 15.95 1.73 -8.83
C LEU A 15 17.23 1.86 -9.64
N THR A 16 18.08 0.85 -9.56
CA THR A 16 19.23 0.70 -10.45
C THR A 16 18.84 -0.24 -11.57
N VAL A 17 19.02 0.19 -12.82
CA VAL A 17 18.71 -0.62 -14.01
C VAL A 17 19.90 -1.52 -14.31
N ASN A 18 19.66 -2.84 -14.30
CA ASN A 18 20.67 -3.84 -14.61
C ASN A 18 20.66 -4.18 -16.10
N ASP A 19 19.46 -4.38 -16.67
CA ASP A 19 19.28 -4.69 -18.09
C ASP A 19 17.84 -4.39 -18.55
N ILE A 20 17.59 -4.34 -19.86
CA ILE A 20 16.29 -4.08 -20.47
C ILE A 20 15.68 -5.39 -20.97
N PRO A 21 14.52 -5.83 -20.44
CA PRO A 21 13.88 -7.05 -20.91
C PRO A 21 13.27 -6.84 -22.31
N PRO A 22 13.30 -7.86 -23.18
CA PRO A 22 12.74 -7.77 -24.53
C PRO A 22 11.21 -7.70 -24.54
N ASN A 23 10.55 -8.15 -23.47
CA ASN A 23 9.09 -8.16 -23.30
C ASN A 23 8.73 -7.95 -21.82
N ARG A 24 7.45 -7.70 -21.53
CA ARG A 24 6.96 -7.60 -20.15
C ARG A 24 7.16 -8.94 -19.42
N VAL A 25 7.87 -8.91 -18.29
CA VAL A 25 8.17 -10.10 -17.49
C VAL A 25 7.25 -10.22 -16.27
N GLY A 26 7.08 -11.44 -15.77
CA GLY A 26 6.35 -11.73 -14.53
C GLY A 26 7.07 -11.19 -13.28
N PRO A 27 6.35 -10.94 -12.18
CA PRO A 27 6.85 -10.19 -11.03
C PRO A 27 8.10 -10.78 -10.39
N LYS A 28 8.20 -12.11 -10.31
CA LYS A 28 9.36 -12.81 -9.73
C LYS A 28 10.66 -12.61 -10.54
N LEU A 29 10.56 -12.39 -11.85
CA LEU A 29 11.71 -12.22 -12.74
C LEU A 29 12.13 -10.76 -12.90
N VAL A 30 11.32 -9.82 -12.41
CA VAL A 30 11.61 -8.38 -12.52
C VAL A 30 12.90 -8.02 -11.79
N ASP A 31 13.18 -8.66 -10.65
CA ASP A 31 14.34 -8.38 -9.81
C ASP A 31 15.69 -8.74 -10.47
N ILE A 32 15.66 -9.47 -11.59
CA ILE A 32 16.84 -9.70 -12.42
C ILE A 32 17.26 -8.41 -13.14
N TYR A 33 16.27 -7.68 -13.66
CA TYR A 33 16.48 -6.50 -14.53
C TYR A 33 16.64 -5.20 -13.74
N ARG A 34 16.21 -5.17 -12.48
CA ARG A 34 16.34 -4.00 -11.62
C ARG A 34 16.74 -4.40 -10.21
N THR A 35 17.50 -3.56 -9.57
CA THR A 35 17.76 -3.64 -8.13
C THR A 35 17.09 -2.48 -7.43
N ASP A 36 16.25 -2.78 -6.43
CA ASP A 36 15.61 -1.77 -5.60
C ASP A 36 16.58 -1.25 -4.55
N THR A 37 16.92 0.03 -4.64
CA THR A 37 17.81 0.73 -3.69
C THR A 37 17.04 1.76 -2.86
N THR A 38 15.72 1.68 -2.83
CA THR A 38 14.85 2.65 -2.15
C THR A 38 15.21 2.78 -0.66
N PRO A 39 15.49 3.99 -0.17
CA PRO A 39 15.81 4.20 1.24
C PRO A 39 14.68 3.76 2.16
N LYS A 40 15.04 3.08 3.27
CA LYS A 40 14.07 2.63 4.27
C LYS A 40 13.25 3.77 4.88
N ASP A 41 13.79 4.98 4.91
CA ASP A 41 13.11 6.15 5.47
C ASP A 41 11.88 6.58 4.66
N GLN A 42 11.86 6.31 3.35
CA GLN A 42 10.68 6.58 2.51
C GLN A 42 9.52 5.64 2.83
N PHE A 43 9.79 4.43 3.33
CA PHE A 43 8.75 3.53 3.79
C PHE A 43 8.21 3.96 5.16
N LYS A 44 9.11 4.37 6.07
CA LYS A 44 8.72 4.90 7.40
C LYS A 44 7.80 6.13 7.27
N SER A 45 8.08 7.03 6.33
CA SER A 45 7.24 8.22 6.13
C SER A 45 5.82 7.85 5.70
N GLN A 46 5.66 6.84 4.85
CA GLN A 46 4.34 6.32 4.48
C GLN A 46 3.64 5.63 5.66
N GLU A 47 4.36 4.85 6.46
CA GLU A 47 3.81 4.20 7.66
C GLU A 47 3.33 5.22 8.70
N LEU A 48 4.12 6.28 8.94
CA LEU A 48 3.73 7.41 9.79
C LEU A 48 2.45 8.09 9.30
N LEU A 49 2.33 8.29 7.99
CA LEU A 49 1.15 8.90 7.38
C LEU A 49 -0.08 7.99 7.43
N LYS A 50 0.12 6.66 7.42
CA LYS A 50 -0.95 5.70 7.65
C LYS A 50 -1.38 5.71 9.13
N TYR A 51 -0.42 5.68 10.05
CA TYR A 51 -0.67 5.71 11.49
C TYR A 51 -1.44 6.96 11.91
N SER A 52 -1.09 8.14 11.39
CA SER A 52 -1.82 9.38 11.71
C SER A 52 -3.28 9.36 11.23
N LYS A 53 -3.56 8.72 10.09
CA LYS A 53 -4.93 8.53 9.57
C LYS A 53 -5.72 7.55 10.42
N ASP A 54 -5.10 6.43 10.79
CA ASP A 54 -5.75 5.39 11.60
C ASP A 54 -6.04 5.91 13.03
N TYR A 55 -5.16 6.75 13.59
CA TYR A 55 -5.36 7.41 14.89
C TYR A 55 -6.64 8.28 14.92
N TYR A 56 -6.91 9.01 13.84
CA TYR A 56 -8.11 9.87 13.76
C TYR A 56 -9.39 9.10 13.42
N ARG A 57 -9.31 7.92 12.78
CA ARG A 57 -10.48 7.17 12.33
C ARG A 57 -10.61 5.86 13.08
N LYS A 58 -11.04 5.93 14.35
CA LYS A 58 -11.47 4.74 15.09
C LYS A 58 -12.60 4.04 14.32
N LYS A 59 -12.47 2.74 14.09
CA LYS A 59 -13.50 1.92 13.45
C LYS A 59 -14.77 2.00 14.32
N GLY A 60 -15.88 2.48 13.76
CA GLY A 60 -17.15 2.62 14.48
C GLY A 60 -17.50 4.03 14.98
N VAL A 61 -16.66 5.05 14.83
CA VAL A 61 -17.05 6.44 15.12
C VAL A 61 -17.55 7.11 13.85
N GLY A 62 -18.88 7.24 13.72
CA GLY A 62 -19.56 7.90 12.60
C GLY A 62 -20.62 7.02 11.95
N ARG A 63 -21.09 7.43 10.76
CA ARG A 63 -22.10 6.69 9.99
C ARG A 63 -21.58 5.27 9.65
N PRO A 64 -22.31 4.20 10.04
CA PRO A 64 -21.90 2.82 9.76
C PRO A 64 -21.76 2.60 8.25
N THR A 65 -20.73 1.83 7.85
CA THR A 65 -20.63 1.40 6.45
C THR A 65 -21.78 0.46 6.11
N LYS A 66 -22.03 0.21 4.81
CA LYS A 66 -23.10 -0.70 4.38
C LYS A 66 -22.92 -2.11 4.97
N LYS A 67 -21.69 -2.54 5.19
CA LYS A 67 -21.37 -3.82 5.83
C LYS A 67 -21.71 -3.76 7.32
N ASP A 68 -21.20 -2.77 8.04
CA ASP A 68 -21.47 -2.61 9.47
C ASP A 68 -22.97 -2.51 9.77
N ARG A 69 -23.76 -1.91 8.87
CA ARG A 69 -25.23 -1.85 9.01
C ARG A 69 -25.88 -3.22 8.85
N ARG A 70 -25.48 -4.02 7.85
CA ARG A 70 -25.99 -5.40 7.69
C ARG A 70 -25.64 -6.26 8.88
N ASP A 71 -24.39 -6.18 9.35
CA ASP A 71 -23.94 -6.93 10.53
C ASP A 71 -24.74 -6.54 11.80
N ILE A 72 -25.18 -5.28 11.93
CA ILE A 72 -26.07 -4.81 13.01
C ILE A 72 -27.50 -5.31 12.83
N ASP A 73 -28.03 -5.23 11.61
CA ASP A 73 -29.38 -5.68 11.29
C ASP A 73 -29.50 -7.20 11.55
N ASP A 74 -28.54 -8.00 11.08
CA ASP A 74 -28.47 -9.46 11.29
C ASP A 74 -28.36 -9.81 12.79
N PHE A 75 -27.56 -9.06 13.57
CA PHE A 75 -27.46 -9.28 15.02
C PHE A 75 -28.77 -9.01 15.76
N ASN A 76 -29.55 -8.01 15.35
CA ASN A 76 -30.84 -7.73 15.98
C ASN A 76 -31.88 -8.81 15.66
N GLU A 77 -31.85 -9.40 14.46
CA GLU A 77 -32.75 -10.50 14.06
C GLU A 77 -32.44 -11.82 14.79
N GLU A 78 -31.18 -12.09 15.15
CA GLU A 78 -30.81 -13.30 15.91
C GLU A 78 -31.19 -13.25 17.41
N ASN A 79 -31.52 -12.06 17.95
CA ASN A 79 -31.85 -11.88 19.38
C ASN A 79 -33.37 -11.72 19.65
N GLU A 80 -34.22 -11.88 18.63
CA GLU A 80 -35.69 -12.08 18.76
C GLU A 80 -36.07 -13.55 18.61
#